data_AF-A0A8C5WWE2-F1
#
_entry.id   AF-A0A8C5WWE2-F1
#
_cell.length_a   1.000
_cell.length_b   1.000
_cell.length_c   1.000
_cell.angle_alpha   90.00
_cell.angle_beta   90.00
_cell.angle_gamma   90.00
#
_symmetry.space_group_name_H-M   'P 1'
#
loop_
_entity.id
_entity.type
_entity.pdbx_description
1 polymer ?
#
loop_
_entity_poly.entity_id
_entity_poly.type
_entity_poly.pdbx_seq_one_letter_code
_entity_poly.pdbx_strand_id
1 'polypeptide(L)' 'FFASASSLVGCWCKNTTHSSSFAFVSQKTKRDVNNFDQDFTREDPILTPVDETIIKQINQEEFKGFSYFGEELLINIYVV' A
#
# COMPACT_ATOMS: atom_id res chain seq x y z
N PHE A 1 -45.74 1.90 -13.39
CA PHE A 1 -46.46 0.62 -13.36
C PHE A 1 -45.42 -0.46 -13.11
N PHE A 2 -45.51 -1.09 -11.94
CA PHE A 2 -44.76 -2.25 -11.42
C PHE A 2 -43.21 -2.27 -11.43
N ALA A 3 -42.68 -2.51 -10.23
CA ALA A 3 -41.29 -2.71 -9.88
C ALA A 3 -40.79 -4.13 -10.21
N SER A 4 -39.47 -4.30 -10.31
CA SER A 4 -38.80 -5.56 -9.96
C SER A 4 -37.36 -5.29 -9.51
N ALA A 5 -36.95 -5.94 -8.43
CA ALA A 5 -35.63 -5.89 -7.83
C ALA A 5 -34.64 -6.84 -8.53
N SER A 6 -33.40 -6.40 -8.77
CA SER A 6 -32.18 -7.21 -8.57
C SER A 6 -30.92 -6.48 -9.03
N SER A 7 -29.92 -6.52 -8.14
CA SER A 7 -28.47 -6.57 -8.36
C SER A 7 -27.92 -6.19 -9.74
N LEU A 8 -27.14 -5.11 -9.80
CA LEU A 8 -25.74 -5.06 -10.29
C LEU A 8 -25.35 -3.62 -10.66
N VAL A 9 -24.16 -3.22 -10.18
CA VAL A 9 -23.19 -2.34 -10.85
C VAL A 9 -23.65 -0.90 -11.14
N GLY A 10 -23.14 0.06 -10.37
CA GLY A 10 -23.18 1.45 -10.84
C GLY A 10 -22.57 2.48 -9.89
N CYS A 11 -21.53 3.15 -10.40
CA CYS A 11 -20.96 4.42 -9.93
C CYS A 11 -20.03 4.39 -8.72
N TRP A 12 -18.83 3.83 -8.93
CA TRP A 12 -17.64 4.29 -8.23
C TRP A 12 -17.15 5.62 -8.86
N CYS A 13 -17.88 6.71 -8.60
CA CYS A 13 -17.35 8.06 -8.77
C CYS A 13 -17.07 8.62 -7.38
N LYS A 14 -15.94 8.27 -6.79
CA LYS A 14 -15.44 8.96 -5.59
C LYS A 14 -14.44 10.03 -6.02
N ASN A 15 -14.82 11.27 -5.71
CA ASN A 15 -14.09 12.52 -5.87
C ASN A 15 -12.56 12.37 -5.78
N THR A 16 -11.86 12.80 -6.83
CA THR A 16 -10.41 13.08 -6.88
C THR A 16 -10.02 14.30 -6.03
N THR A 17 -10.97 14.92 -5.33
CA THR A 17 -10.72 16.06 -4.43
C THR A 17 -11.06 15.68 -3.00
N HIS A 18 -10.08 15.94 -2.14
CA HIS A 18 -9.98 15.67 -0.71
C HIS A 18 -11.07 16.39 0.12
N SER A 19 -12.34 16.14 -0.17
CA SER A 19 -13.47 16.73 0.53
C SER A 19 -14.60 15.72 0.63
N SER A 20 -14.42 14.79 1.55
CA SER A 20 -15.54 14.25 2.30
C SER A 20 -15.01 14.09 3.73
N SER A 21 -15.73 14.67 4.68
CA SER A 21 -15.46 14.58 6.12
C SER A 21 -15.68 13.14 6.58
N PHE A 22 -14.77 12.27 6.18
CA PHE A 22 -14.55 10.97 6.76
C PHE A 22 -13.99 11.22 8.16
N ALA A 23 -14.44 10.49 9.18
CA ALA A 23 -13.90 10.60 10.52
C ALA A 23 -12.37 10.43 10.46
N PHE A 24 -11.65 11.54 10.51
CA PHE A 24 -10.22 11.59 10.21
C PHE A 24 -9.47 11.20 11.48
N VAL A 25 -9.13 9.92 11.61
CA VAL A 25 -8.18 9.49 12.65
C VAL A 25 -6.79 9.96 12.20
N SER A 26 -6.42 11.15 12.64
CA SER A 26 -5.11 11.74 12.37
C SER A 26 -4.02 10.96 13.09
N GLN A 27 -3.00 10.51 12.36
CA GLN A 27 -1.77 9.99 12.94
C GLN A 27 -1.11 11.10 13.76
N LYS A 28 -1.04 10.91 15.08
CA LYS A 28 -0.60 11.96 16.02
C LYS A 28 0.92 12.09 16.05
N THR A 29 1.64 11.05 15.66
CA THR A 29 3.10 11.00 15.65
C THR A 29 3.62 10.21 14.45
N LYS A 30 4.90 10.38 14.11
CA LYS A 30 5.56 9.65 13.00
C LYS A 30 5.57 8.13 13.17
N ARG A 31 5.37 7.61 14.40
CA ARG A 31 5.34 6.18 14.72
C ARG A 31 3.96 5.73 15.21
N ASP A 32 2.93 6.52 14.95
CA ASP A 32 1.57 6.20 15.39
C ASP A 32 1.01 5.03 14.58
N VAL A 33 0.78 3.92 15.26
CA VAL A 33 0.26 2.69 14.68
C VAL A 33 -1.17 2.37 15.14
N ASN A 34 -1.86 3.29 15.80
CA ASN A 34 -3.18 3.04 16.39
C ASN A 34 -4.29 2.72 15.36
N ASN A 35 -4.04 2.96 14.07
CA ASN A 35 -4.93 2.61 12.96
C ASN A 35 -4.69 1.19 12.41
N PHE A 36 -3.66 0.49 12.90
CA PHE A 36 -3.31 -0.86 12.49
C PHE A 36 -3.72 -1.85 13.57
N ASP A 37 -3.90 -3.12 13.19
CA ASP A 37 -4.13 -4.19 14.16
C ASP A 37 -2.94 -4.28 15.13
N GLN A 38 -3.23 -4.47 16.42
CA GLN A 38 -2.19 -4.60 17.42
C GLN A 38 -1.35 -5.86 17.21
N ASP A 39 -1.92 -6.90 16.61
CA ASP A 39 -1.19 -8.14 16.36
C ASP A 39 0.00 -7.92 15.42
N PHE A 40 -0.11 -7.04 14.41
CA PHE A 40 1.00 -6.70 13.51
C PHE A 40 2.04 -5.75 14.12
N THR A 41 1.69 -5.01 15.17
CA THR A 41 2.57 -3.96 15.74
C THR A 41 3.30 -4.39 17.00
N ARG A 42 2.92 -5.56 17.55
CA ARG A 42 3.56 -6.19 18.71
C ARG A 42 4.71 -7.11 18.34
N GLU A 43 4.70 -7.66 17.13
CA GLU A 43 5.77 -8.52 16.64
C GLU A 43 7.02 -7.72 16.31
N ASP A 44 8.20 -8.33 16.49
CA ASP A 44 9.46 -7.73 16.08
C ASP A 44 9.52 -7.64 14.55
N PRO A 45 9.98 -6.51 13.98
CA PRO A 45 10.04 -6.31 12.53
C PRO A 45 11.24 -7.03 11.91
N ILE A 46 11.28 -8.35 12.03
CA ILE A 46 12.34 -9.21 11.51
C ILE A 46 11.91 -9.83 10.17
N LEU A 47 12.86 -9.97 9.24
CA LEU A 47 12.63 -10.74 8.03
C LEU A 47 12.77 -12.22 8.35
N THR A 48 11.81 -13.02 7.88
CA THR A 48 11.94 -14.49 7.92
C THR A 48 13.21 -14.90 7.20
N PRO A 49 14.12 -15.66 7.85
CA PRO A 49 15.32 -16.16 7.20
C PRO A 49 14.98 -17.01 5.96
N VAL A 50 15.71 -16.83 4.87
CA VAL A 50 15.50 -17.56 3.62
C VAL A 50 16.65 -18.56 3.44
N ASP A 51 16.30 -19.80 3.07
CA ASP A 51 17.29 -20.82 2.74
C ASP A 51 17.98 -20.51 1.39
N GLU A 52 19.31 -20.57 1.36
CA GLU A 52 20.11 -20.38 0.15
C GLU A 52 19.75 -21.36 -0.97
N THR A 53 19.28 -22.56 -0.63
CA THR A 53 18.87 -23.55 -1.63
C THR A 53 17.71 -23.05 -2.47
N ILE A 54 16.74 -22.37 -1.84
CA ILE A 54 15.59 -21.75 -2.50
C ILE A 54 16.06 -20.62 -3.41
N ILE A 55 16.98 -19.77 -2.93
CA ILE A 55 17.52 -18.65 -3.72
C ILE A 55 18.17 -19.14 -5.02
N LYS A 56 18.93 -20.24 -4.95
CA LYS A 56 19.62 -20.84 -6.10
C LYS A 56 18.68 -21.48 -7.12
N GLN A 57 17.46 -21.85 -6.72
CA GLN A 57 16.46 -22.46 -7.60
C GLN A 57 15.61 -21.44 -8.38
N ILE A 58 15.61 -20.18 -7.95
CA ILE A 58 14.81 -19.12 -8.57
C ILE A 58 15.53 -18.55 -9.81
N ASN A 59 14.81 -18.46 -10.92
CA ASN A 59 15.29 -17.84 -12.15
C ASN A 59 15.34 -16.30 -12.00
N GLN A 60 16.54 -15.75 -11.80
CA GLN A 60 16.73 -14.31 -11.54
C GLN A 60 16.39 -13.41 -12.74
N GLU A 61 16.40 -13.94 -13.97
CA GLU A 61 16.06 -13.16 -15.18
C GLU A 61 14.60 -12.70 -15.18
N GLU A 62 13.70 -13.37 -14.46
CA GLU A 62 12.29 -12.97 -14.34
C GLU A 62 12.11 -11.63 -13.61
N PHE A 63 13.10 -11.22 -12.81
CA PHE A 63 13.06 -9.98 -12.05
C PHE A 63 13.77 -8.82 -12.77
N LYS A 64 14.23 -9.02 -14.01
CA LYS A 64 14.86 -7.97 -14.80
C LYS A 64 13.87 -6.83 -15.06
N GLY A 65 14.27 -5.62 -14.72
CA GLY A 65 13.43 -4.42 -14.86
C GLY A 65 12.47 -4.17 -13.69
N PHE A 66 12.59 -4.92 -12.59
CA PHE A 66 11.77 -4.70 -11.39
C PHE A 66 12.12 -3.41 -10.63
N SER A 67 13.38 -2.97 -10.69
CA SER A 67 13.84 -1.77 -9.96
C SER A 67 13.16 -0.50 -10.45
N TYR A 68 12.55 0.25 -9.53
CA TYR A 68 11.89 1.54 -9.79
C TYR A 68 12.28 2.58 -8.74
N PHE A 69 12.43 3.83 -9.16
CA PHE A 69 12.59 4.99 -8.28
C PHE A 69 11.50 6.01 -8.58
N GLY A 70 10.86 6.55 -7.54
CA GLY A 70 9.90 7.62 -7.70
C GLY A 70 10.55 8.87 -8.26
N GLU A 71 10.01 9.43 -9.34
CA GLU A 71 10.55 10.62 -10.01
C GLU A 71 10.69 11.82 -9.07
N GLU A 72 9.80 11.95 -8.08
CA GLU A 72 9.83 12.99 -7.04
C GLU A 72 11.12 12.97 -6.20
N LEU A 73 11.69 11.79 -5.97
CA LEU A 73 12.91 11.65 -5.16
C LEU A 73 14.16 12.12 -5.93
N LEU A 74 14.13 12.07 -7.26
CA LEU A 74 15.24 12.55 -8.09
C LEU A 74 15.35 14.07 -8.03
N ILE A 75 14.21 14.77 -8.06
CA ILE A 75 14.16 16.24 -8.03
C ILE A 75 14.81 16.80 -6.75
N ASN A 76 14.63 16.13 -5.61
CA ASN A 76 15.17 16.60 -4.33
C ASN A 76 16.68 16.40 -4.16
N ILE A 77 17.32 15.56 -4.99
CA ILE A 77 18.78 15.35 -4.95
C ILE A 77 19.51 16.36 -5.84
N TYR A 78 18.90 16.82 -6.93
CA TYR A 78 19.52 17.79 -7.86
C TYR A 78 19.47 19.26 -7.37
N VAL A 79 18.80 19.54 -6.24
CA VAL A 79 18.60 20.91 -5.70
C VAL A 79 19.45 21.17 -4.44
N VAL A 80 20.32 20.23 -4.05
CA VAL A 80 21.30 20.38 -2.95
C VAL A 80 22.70 20.61 -3.50
#